data_AF-A0AAE7J8K8-F1
#
_entry.id   AF-A0AAE7J8K8-F1
#
_cell.length_a   1.000
_cell.length_b   1.000
_cell.length_c   1.000
_cell.angle_alpha   90.00
_cell.angle_beta   90.00
_cell.angle_gamma   90.00
#
_symmetry.space_group_name_H-M   'P 1'
#
loop_
_entity.id
_entity.type
_entity.pdbx_description
1 polymer ?
#
loop_
_entity_poly.entity_id
_entity_poly.type
_entity_poly.pdbx_seq_one_letter_code
_entity_poly.pdbx_strand_id
1 'polypeptide(L)'
;MVDSAAADRAAEKVRKLVAMSASSRWGEALIVTSAFLACRLIRAHDLRVSGHPPSAASAPGVPTAGVHHRQPTAEPHGFRRIRVRHPGHCRCCGKPIALGEWALWCPGNGLRHPLCTP
;
A
#
# COMPACT_ATOMS: atom_id res chain seq x y z
N MET A 1 6.60 2.46 34.85
CA MET A 1 7.44 1.38 34.29
C MET A 1 6.64 0.14 33.82
N VAL A 2 5.31 0.09 33.98
CA VAL A 2 4.50 -1.11 33.66
C VAL A 2 4.16 -1.23 32.16
N ASP A 3 4.16 -0.11 31.43
CA ASP A 3 3.78 -0.06 30.00
C ASP A 3 4.81 -0.67 29.04
N SER A 4 6.10 -0.64 29.37
CA SER A 4 7.14 -1.19 28.48
C SER A 4 7.02 -2.70 28.31
N ALA A 5 6.77 -3.45 29.38
CA ALA A 5 6.63 -4.91 29.28
C ALA A 5 5.38 -5.34 28.49
N ALA A 6 4.32 -4.51 28.48
CA ALA A 6 3.15 -4.75 27.65
C ALA A 6 3.44 -4.45 26.17
N ALA A 7 4.12 -3.33 25.89
CA ALA A 7 4.55 -2.95 24.55
C ALA A 7 5.52 -3.97 23.93
N ASP A 8 6.49 -4.50 24.70
CA ASP A 8 7.45 -5.50 24.24
C ASP A 8 6.76 -6.83 23.87
N ARG A 9 5.80 -7.27 24.70
CA ARG A 9 4.99 -8.46 24.40
C ARG A 9 4.11 -8.25 23.17
N ALA A 10 3.58 -7.05 22.98
CA ALA A 10 2.81 -6.70 21.78
C ALA A 10 3.70 -6.71 20.53
N ALA A 11 4.90 -6.13 20.60
CA ALA A 11 5.87 -6.11 19.52
C ALA A 11 6.30 -7.53 19.10
N GLU A 12 6.53 -8.42 20.06
CA GLU A 12 6.87 -9.81 19.77
C GLU A 12 5.72 -10.57 19.08
N LYS A 13 4.48 -10.34 19.51
CA LYS A 13 3.29 -10.91 18.84
C LYS A 13 3.14 -10.37 17.42
N VAL A 14 3.38 -9.08 17.20
CA VAL A 14 3.36 -8.47 15.87
C VAL A 14 4.40 -9.13 14.96
N ARG A 15 5.64 -9.34 15.43
CA ARG A 15 6.69 -10.03 14.64
C ARG A 15 6.25 -11.42 14.20
N LYS A 16 5.66 -12.21 15.09
CA LYS A 16 5.15 -13.55 14.77
C LYS A 16 4.03 -13.52 13.74
N LEU A 17 3.07 -12.61 13.89
CA LEU A 17 1.95 -12.47 12.96
C LEU A 17 2.42 -11.99 11.57
N VAL A 18 3.38 -11.07 11.51
CA VAL A 18 3.98 -10.62 10.25
C VAL A 18 4.71 -11.78 9.56
N ALA A 19 5.52 -12.55 10.30
CA ALA A 19 6.20 -13.73 9.76
C ALA A 19 5.21 -14.79 9.25
N MET A 20 4.06 -14.97 9.93
CA MET A 20 2.99 -15.84 9.46
C MET A 20 2.35 -15.33 8.16
N SER A 21 2.06 -14.03 8.07
CA SER A 21 1.47 -13.43 6.87
C SER A 21 2.41 -13.40 5.65
N ALA A 22 3.72 -13.40 5.88
CA ALA A 22 4.73 -13.43 4.83
C ALA A 22 5.02 -14.84 4.30
N SER A 23 4.44 -15.88 4.90
CA SER A 23 4.68 -17.27 4.52
C SER A 23 3.58 -17.82 3.63
N SER A 24 3.97 -18.38 2.48
CA SER A 24 3.07 -19.09 1.55
C SER A 24 2.63 -20.47 2.06
N ARG A 25 3.14 -20.93 3.22
CA ARG A 25 2.82 -22.25 3.80
C ARG A 25 1.43 -22.34 4.42
N TRP A 26 0.77 -21.20 4.59
CA TRP A 26 -0.52 -21.11 5.26
C TRP A 26 -1.64 -20.79 4.26
N GLY A 27 -2.86 -21.20 4.60
CA GLY A 27 -4.03 -20.82 3.81
C GLY A 27 -4.26 -19.30 3.80
N GLU A 28 -4.82 -18.80 2.70
CA GLU A 28 -5.08 -17.37 2.48
C GLU A 28 -5.84 -16.72 3.63
N ALA A 29 -6.85 -17.41 4.18
CA ALA A 29 -7.61 -16.93 5.34
C ALA A 29 -6.73 -16.68 6.57
N LEU A 30 -5.73 -17.53 6.82
CA LEU A 30 -4.80 -17.37 7.94
C LEU A 30 -3.79 -16.25 7.69
N ILE A 31 -3.34 -16.08 6.44
CA ILE A 31 -2.48 -14.97 6.02
C ILE A 31 -3.18 -13.62 6.23
N VAL A 32 -4.42 -13.49 5.75
CA VAL A 32 -5.21 -12.26 5.89
C VAL A 32 -5.53 -11.96 7.35
N THR A 33 -5.93 -12.99 8.11
CA THR A 33 -6.26 -12.82 9.54
C THR A 33 -5.02 -12.44 10.35
N SER A 34 -3.87 -13.06 10.10
CA SER A 34 -2.63 -12.73 10.81
C SER A 34 -2.15 -11.31 10.51
N ALA A 35 -2.21 -10.86 9.26
CA ALA A 35 -1.92 -9.48 8.88
C ALA A 35 -2.87 -8.49 9.56
N PHE A 36 -4.18 -8.77 9.57
CA PHE A 36 -5.17 -7.92 10.23
C PHE A 36 -4.93 -7.79 11.74
N LEU A 37 -4.61 -8.88 12.43
CA LEU A 37 -4.30 -8.87 13.86
C LEU A 37 -3.00 -8.11 14.16
N ALA A 38 -1.97 -8.24 13.32
CA ALA A 38 -0.74 -7.47 13.45
C ALA A 38 -1.03 -5.96 13.38
N CYS A 39 -1.81 -5.52 12.39
CA CYS A 39 -2.19 -4.10 12.25
C CYS A 39 -3.04 -3.58 13.41
N ARG A 40 -3.85 -4.42 14.06
CA ARG A 40 -4.59 -4.02 15.27
C ARG A 40 -3.67 -3.81 16.46
N LEU A 41 -2.72 -4.71 16.69
CA LEU A 41 -1.76 -4.61 17.80
C LEU A 41 -0.81 -3.43 17.65
N ILE A 42 -0.36 -3.14 16.42
CA ILE A 42 0.46 -1.96 16.12
C ILE A 42 -0.24 -0.67 16.53
N ARG A 43 -1.53 -0.53 16.17
CA ARG A 43 -2.33 0.66 16.51
C ARG A 43 -2.69 0.74 17.99
N ALA A 44 -2.94 -0.38 18.64
CA ALA A 44 -3.33 -0.41 20.06
C ALA A 44 -2.17 -0.06 21.02
N HIS A 45 -0.93 -0.23 20.56
CA HIS A 45 0.28 -0.02 21.36
C HIS A 45 1.22 1.04 20.77
N ASP A 46 0.74 1.84 19.80
CA ASP A 46 1.51 2.88 19.10
C ASP A 46 2.90 2.42 18.62
N LEU A 47 2.99 1.17 18.14
CA LEU A 47 4.26 0.57 17.73
C LEU A 47 4.72 1.19 16.40
N ARG A 48 5.98 1.64 16.34
CA ARG A 48 6.59 2.10 15.09
C ARG A 48 7.13 0.92 14.28
N VAL A 49 6.75 0.86 13.01
CA VAL A 49 7.30 -0.09 12.05
C VAL A 49 8.46 0.57 11.32
N SER A 50 9.68 0.16 11.64
CA SER A 50 10.89 0.59 10.91
C SER A 50 11.16 -0.41 9.80
N GLY A 51 10.82 -0.06 8.56
CA GLY A 51 11.26 -0.81 7.38
C GLY A 51 12.60 -0.26 6.89
N HIS A 52 13.59 -1.11 6.66
CA HIS A 52 14.71 -0.74 5.81
C HIS A 52 14.17 -0.66 4.36
N PRO A 53 14.30 0.47 3.64
CA PRO A 53 14.03 0.47 2.22
C PRO A 53 14.96 -0.56 1.57
N PRO A 54 14.50 -1.38 0.59
CA PRO A 54 15.40 -2.30 -0.10
C PRO A 54 16.55 -1.51 -0.69
N SER A 55 17.75 -1.80 -0.20
CA SER A 55 19.00 -1.17 -0.63
C SER A 55 19.17 -1.38 -2.14
N ALA A 56 19.09 -0.27 -2.89
CA ALA A 56 19.27 -0.27 -4.34
C ALA A 56 20.74 -0.58 -4.66
N ALA A 57 21.04 -1.84 -4.93
CA ALA A 57 22.30 -2.25 -5.53
C ALA A 57 22.27 -1.87 -7.03
N SER A 58 23.19 -0.98 -7.41
CA SER A 58 23.48 -0.55 -8.77
C SER A 58 23.85 -1.72 -9.71
N ALA A 59 23.31 -1.73 -10.93
CA ALA A 59 23.87 -2.47 -12.06
C ALA A 59 23.57 -1.72 -13.39
N PRO A 60 24.55 -1.49 -14.29
CA PRO A 60 24.35 -0.77 -15.56
C PRO A 60 24.31 -1.70 -16.81
N GLY A 61 23.45 -1.36 -17.79
CA GLY A 61 23.41 -1.84 -19.20
C GLY A 61 22.73 -3.21 -19.39
N VAL A 62 21.74 -3.44 -20.27
CA VAL A 62 21.73 -3.32 -21.76
C VAL A 62 20.24 -3.23 -22.24
N PRO A 63 19.91 -2.58 -23.38
CA PRO A 63 18.55 -2.17 -23.73
C PRO A 63 17.82 -3.18 -24.62
N THR A 64 16.59 -3.55 -24.30
CA THR A 64 15.66 -4.14 -25.29
C THR A 64 14.20 -3.84 -24.91
N ALA A 65 13.53 -3.16 -25.83
CA ALA A 65 12.10 -2.94 -26.01
C ALA A 65 11.14 -3.39 -24.87
N GLY A 66 10.46 -2.42 -24.24
CA GLY A 66 9.24 -2.69 -23.49
C GLY A 66 8.99 -1.75 -22.33
N VAL A 67 8.08 -0.78 -22.55
CA VAL A 67 7.40 0.02 -21.52
C VAL A 67 8.29 1.01 -20.77
N HIS A 68 8.22 2.28 -21.18
CA HIS A 68 8.71 3.41 -20.38
C HIS A 68 8.01 3.44 -19.01
N HIS A 69 8.60 2.80 -18.01
CA HIS A 69 8.39 3.12 -16.60
C HIS A 69 9.02 4.50 -16.34
N ARG A 70 8.33 5.57 -16.75
CA ARG A 70 8.63 6.90 -16.22
C ARG A 70 8.30 6.85 -14.73
N GLN A 71 9.35 6.90 -13.91
CA GLN A 71 9.32 7.30 -12.51
C GLN A 71 8.18 8.33 -12.28
N PRO A 72 7.23 8.08 -11.39
CA PRO A 72 6.46 9.17 -10.83
C PRO A 72 7.35 9.79 -9.76
N THR A 73 7.93 10.94 -10.11
CA THR A 73 8.38 11.96 -9.17
C THR A 73 7.39 11.99 -8.00
N ALA A 74 7.89 11.72 -6.80
CA ALA A 74 7.09 11.81 -5.59
C ALA A 74 6.64 13.26 -5.40
N GLU A 75 5.48 13.61 -5.94
CA GLU A 75 4.78 14.82 -5.52
C GLU A 75 4.22 14.61 -4.11
N PRO A 76 4.26 15.65 -3.25
CA PRO A 76 3.92 15.55 -1.83
C PRO A 76 2.41 15.48 -1.56
N HIS A 77 1.60 15.43 -2.61
CA HIS A 77 0.15 15.42 -2.54
C HIS A 77 -0.32 14.02 -2.88
N GLY A 78 -1.11 13.40 -2.00
CA GLY A 78 -1.57 12.02 -2.12
C GLY A 78 -2.47 11.74 -3.33
N PHE A 79 -2.30 12.36 -4.49
CA PHE A 79 -3.03 12.03 -5.71
C PHE A 79 -2.09 11.28 -6.67
N ARG A 80 -2.54 10.12 -7.13
CA ARG A 80 -1.86 9.30 -8.15
C ARG A 80 -2.66 9.32 -9.43
N ARG A 81 -1.98 9.44 -10.56
CA ARG A 81 -2.61 9.22 -11.87
C ARG A 81 -2.73 7.73 -12.14
N ILE A 82 -3.95 7.27 -12.41
CA ILE A 82 -4.26 5.87 -12.74
C ILE A 82 -4.95 5.79 -14.10
N ARG A 83 -4.80 4.64 -14.76
CA ARG A 83 -5.65 4.25 -15.88
C ARG A 83 -6.94 3.64 -15.34
N VAL A 84 -8.08 4.16 -15.78
CA VAL A 84 -9.39 3.73 -15.31
C VAL A 84 -9.70 2.34 -15.85
N ARG A 85 -9.89 1.38 -14.93
CA ARG A 85 -10.28 0.01 -15.27
C ARG A 85 -11.79 -0.24 -15.22
N HIS A 86 -12.52 0.65 -14.55
CA HIS A 86 -13.96 0.55 -14.39
C HIS A 86 -14.55 1.92 -14.77
N PRO A 87 -15.33 2.02 -15.86
CA PRO A 87 -15.99 3.28 -16.22
C PRO A 87 -16.93 3.73 -15.10
N GLY A 88 -17.08 5.03 -14.94
CA GLY A 88 -17.86 5.61 -13.84
C GLY A 88 -17.96 7.12 -13.97
N HIS A 89 -18.10 7.81 -12.83
CA HIS A 89 -18.19 9.27 -12.77
C HIS A 89 -17.16 9.83 -11.80
N CYS A 90 -16.67 11.06 -12.05
CA CYS A 90 -15.86 11.77 -11.06
C CYS A 90 -16.67 11.93 -9.78
N ARG A 91 -16.10 11.55 -8.64
CA ARG A 91 -16.71 11.82 -7.34
C ARG A 91 -16.86 13.33 -7.04
N CYS A 92 -16.00 14.15 -7.65
CA CYS A 92 -15.95 15.60 -7.47
C CYS A 92 -17.07 16.37 -8.20
N CYS A 93 -17.30 16.04 -9.47
CA CYS A 93 -18.11 16.85 -10.38
C CYS A 93 -19.14 16.04 -11.17
N GLY A 94 -19.21 14.72 -10.96
CA GLY A 94 -20.16 13.84 -11.64
C GLY A 94 -19.89 13.61 -13.13
N LYS A 95 -18.82 14.18 -13.71
CA LYS A 95 -18.50 13.96 -15.14
C LYS A 95 -18.19 12.48 -15.40
N PRO A 96 -18.65 11.90 -16.53
CA PRO A 96 -18.33 10.53 -16.88
C PRO A 96 -16.83 10.38 -17.12
N ILE A 97 -16.29 9.23 -16.72
CA ILE A 97 -14.90 8.83 -16.92
C ILE A 97 -14.93 7.45 -17.58
N ALA A 98 -14.37 7.38 -18.78
CA ALA A 98 -14.42 6.18 -19.61
C ALA A 98 -13.31 5.18 -19.25
N LEU A 99 -13.49 3.93 -19.70
CA LEU A 99 -12.47 2.89 -19.61
C LEU A 99 -11.19 3.36 -20.30
N GLY A 100 -10.05 3.19 -19.62
CA GLY A 100 -8.75 3.53 -20.16
C GLY A 100 -8.41 5.01 -20.07
N GLU A 101 -9.32 5.90 -19.66
CA GLU A 101 -8.97 7.29 -19.43
C GLU A 101 -8.01 7.44 -18.25
N TRP A 102 -7.26 8.55 -18.25
CA TRP A 102 -6.41 8.92 -17.13
C TRP A 102 -7.24 9.69 -16.11
N ALA A 103 -7.22 9.23 -14.87
CA ALA A 103 -7.86 9.91 -13.76
C ALA A 103 -6.94 9.99 -12.54
N LEU A 104 -7.28 10.86 -11.60
CA LEU A 104 -6.61 10.99 -10.32
C LEU A 104 -7.24 10.06 -9.29
N TRP A 105 -6.42 9.53 -8.39
CA TRP A 105 -6.82 8.63 -7.33
C TRP A 105 -6.09 8.99 -6.05
N CYS A 106 -6.80 9.02 -4.93
CA CYS A 106 -6.21 9.33 -3.62
C CYS A 106 -6.13 8.06 -2.74
N PRO A 107 -5.03 7.82 -1.99
CA PRO A 107 -4.97 6.79 -0.96
C PRO A 107 -6.15 6.88 0.01
N GLY A 108 -6.80 5.75 0.26
CA GLY A 108 -8.02 5.66 1.06
C GLY A 108 -9.30 5.66 0.25
N ASN A 109 -9.28 6.11 -1.00
CA ASN A 109 -10.39 5.92 -1.93
C ASN A 109 -10.30 4.53 -2.59
N GLY A 110 -11.42 3.81 -2.69
CA GLY A 110 -11.48 2.59 -3.50
C GLY A 110 -11.15 2.86 -4.98
N LEU A 111 -10.71 1.83 -5.72
CA LEU A 111 -10.33 1.91 -7.15
C LEU A 111 -11.45 2.41 -8.09
N ARG A 112 -12.67 2.55 -7.58
CA ARG A 112 -13.87 3.05 -8.26
C ARG A 112 -14.16 4.53 -8.03
N HIS A 113 -13.28 5.26 -7.33
CA HIS A 113 -13.47 6.69 -7.04
C HIS A 113 -12.39 7.55 -7.73
N PRO A 114 -12.36 7.54 -9.08
CA PRO A 114 -11.50 8.44 -9.83
C PRO A 114 -11.95 9.91 -9.67
N LEU A 115 -10.98 10.81 -9.75
CA LEU A 115 -11.13 12.26 -9.70
C LEU A 115 -10.61 12.89 -11.00
N CYS A 116 -11.26 13.93 -11.52
CA CYS A 116 -10.76 14.66 -12.69
C CYS A 116 -9.76 15.78 -12.32
N THR A 117 -9.80 16.24 -11.07
CA THR A 117 -8.92 17.27 -10.50
C THR A 117 -8.51 16.83 -9.09
N PRO A 118 -7.35 17.27 -8.58
CA PRO A 118 -6.99 17.07 -7.18
C PRO A 118 -8.00 17.74 -6.24
#